data_AF-A0A2R6NGL2-F1
#
_entry.id   AF-A0A2R6NGL2-F1
#
_cell.length_a   1.000
_cell.length_b   1.000
_cell.length_c   1.000
_cell.angle_alpha   90.00
_cell.angle_beta   90.00
_cell.angle_gamma   90.00
#
_symmetry.space_group_name_H-M   'P 1'
#
loop_
_entity.id
_entity.type
_entity.pdbx_description
1 polymer ?
#
loop_
_entity_poly.entity_id
_entity_poly.type
_entity_poly.pdbx_seq_one_letter_code
_entity_poly.pdbx_strand_id
1 'polypeptide(L)'
;MNHGDIKRLESTFLPWIFIFQATKKYKYAKHMVRLLMDIYYEYPSALKKAVRYSMLVNPTRKRDGFQAPDWCTELGNLYTKIIYGGGGSNHTVERIIKESMLKQIFRDIHLTFKKNLVLTHLTTRHCQPDMTSTYEAILKHLKATKAHEFVPGHLSDYLVPDLFACGQAAMWDGFEDCNEDEDEQHWRM
;
A
#
# COMPACT_ATOMS: atom_id res chain seq x y z
N MET A 1 7.57 5.92 5.69
CA MET A 1 8.11 4.63 5.21
C MET A 1 9.50 4.77 4.58
N ASN A 2 9.74 5.76 3.71
CA ASN A 2 11.01 5.93 2.98
C ASN A 2 12.29 5.82 3.82
N HIS A 3 12.31 6.37 5.03
CA HIS A 3 13.47 6.32 5.94
C HIS A 3 13.76 4.94 6.55
N GLY A 4 12.88 3.93 6.39
CA GLY A 4 13.08 2.59 6.95
C GLY A 4 12.87 2.47 8.47
N ASP A 5 12.22 3.45 9.11
CA ASP A 5 11.93 3.43 10.54
C ASP A 5 10.78 2.46 10.87
N ILE A 6 11.16 1.27 11.32
CA ILE A 6 10.22 0.19 11.69
C ILE A 6 9.41 0.57 12.94
N LYS A 7 10.00 1.25 13.93
CA LYS A 7 9.25 1.61 15.15
C LYS A 7 8.15 2.62 14.83
N ARG A 8 8.44 3.57 13.93
CA ARG A 8 7.42 4.50 13.43
C ARG A 8 6.34 3.78 12.63
N LEU A 9 6.69 2.75 11.85
CA LEU A 9 5.71 1.90 11.18
C LEU A 9 4.81 1.18 12.19
N GLU A 10 5.40 0.49 13.17
CA GLU A 10 4.66 -0.22 14.24
C GLU A 10 3.72 0.71 15.01
N SER A 11 4.12 1.97 15.25
CA SER A 11 3.26 2.95 15.92
C SER A 11 1.96 3.28 15.17
N THR A 12 1.93 3.04 13.85
CA THR A 12 0.72 3.23 13.04
C THR A 12 -0.24 2.06 13.13
N PHE A 13 0.21 0.87 13.55
CA PHE A 13 -0.62 -0.33 13.53
C PHE A 13 -1.82 -0.23 14.48
N LEU A 14 -1.64 0.39 15.66
CA LEU A 14 -2.72 0.50 16.63
C LEU A 14 -3.90 1.36 16.10
N PRO A 15 -3.69 2.58 15.56
CA PRO A 15 -4.76 3.30 14.86
C PRO A 15 -5.42 2.52 13.73
N TRP A 16 -4.64 1.79 12.92
CA TRP A 16 -5.18 0.98 11.83
C TRP A 16 -6.03 -0.19 12.31
N ILE A 17 -5.67 -0.83 13.42
CA ILE A 17 -6.47 -1.89 14.05
C ILE A 17 -7.86 -1.37 14.39
N PHE A 18 -7.97 -0.20 15.02
CA PHE A 18 -9.28 0.38 15.35
C PHE A 18 -10.08 0.72 14.09
N ILE A 19 -9.46 1.34 13.09
CA ILE A 19 -10.13 1.64 11.82
C ILE A 19 -10.63 0.36 11.12
N PHE A 20 -9.84 -0.71 11.12
CA PHE A 20 -10.26 -2.00 10.57
C PHE A 20 -11.40 -2.63 11.36
N GLN A 21 -11.39 -2.49 12.69
CA GLN A 21 -12.50 -2.93 13.53
C GLN A 21 -13.80 -2.17 13.18
N ALA A 22 -13.74 -0.84 13.06
CA ALA A 22 -14.89 -0.01 12.73
C ALA A 22 -15.45 -0.27 11.31
N THR A 23 -14.56 -0.57 10.36
CA THR A 23 -14.94 -0.86 8.97
C THR A 23 -15.32 -2.32 8.73
N LYS A 24 -15.48 -3.11 9.80
CA LYS A 24 -15.81 -4.55 9.76
C LYS A 24 -14.80 -5.40 9.00
N LYS A 25 -13.55 -4.93 8.92
CA LYS A 25 -12.39 -5.63 8.36
C LYS A 25 -11.70 -6.45 9.45
N TYR A 26 -12.48 -7.28 10.13
CA TYR A 26 -12.06 -7.99 11.35
C TYR A 26 -10.84 -8.88 11.15
N LYS A 27 -10.73 -9.55 9.99
CA LYS A 27 -9.57 -10.38 9.66
C LYS A 27 -8.25 -9.58 9.76
N TYR A 28 -8.23 -8.36 9.22
CA TYR A 28 -7.04 -7.51 9.28
C TYR A 28 -6.76 -7.05 10.70
N ALA A 29 -7.79 -6.61 11.44
CA ALA A 29 -7.64 -6.23 12.85
C ALA A 29 -7.08 -7.38 13.69
N LYS A 30 -7.68 -8.59 13.61
CA LYS A 30 -7.26 -9.80 14.32
C LYS A 30 -5.81 -10.17 14.00
N HIS A 31 -5.43 -10.21 12.72
CA HIS A 31 -4.04 -10.53 12.34
C HIS A 31 -3.04 -9.48 12.78
N MET A 32 -3.38 -8.19 12.73
CA MET A 32 -2.49 -7.12 13.19
C MET A 32 -2.32 -7.13 14.71
N VAL A 33 -3.37 -7.39 15.48
CA VAL A 33 -3.29 -7.58 16.93
C VAL A 33 -2.38 -8.77 17.25
N ARG A 34 -2.61 -9.91 16.59
CA ARG A 34 -1.78 -11.11 16.78
C ARG A 34 -0.32 -10.83 16.43
N LEU A 35 -0.04 -10.16 15.31
CA LEU A 35 1.31 -9.79 14.91
C LEU A 35 2.00 -8.91 15.96
N LEU A 36 1.29 -7.92 16.52
CA LEU A 36 1.83 -7.09 17.60
C LEU A 36 2.09 -7.93 18.86
N MET A 37 1.13 -8.75 19.30
CA MET A 37 1.30 -9.61 20.47
C MET A 37 2.50 -10.54 20.31
N ASP A 38 2.61 -11.18 19.15
CA ASP A 38 3.70 -12.08 18.81
C ASP A 38 5.06 -11.35 18.83
N ILE A 39 5.15 -10.17 18.19
CA ILE A 39 6.39 -9.38 18.13
C ILE A 39 6.79 -8.89 19.51
N TYR A 40 5.86 -8.46 20.35
CA TYR A 40 6.22 -7.84 21.63
C TYR A 40 6.44 -8.89 22.73
N TYR A 41 5.64 -9.95 22.79
CA TYR A 41 5.59 -10.87 23.92
C TYR A 41 6.07 -12.30 23.62
N GLU A 42 5.78 -12.86 22.44
CA GLU A 42 6.04 -14.29 22.17
C GLU A 42 7.39 -14.56 21.47
N TYR A 43 7.74 -13.76 20.47
CA TYR A 43 8.87 -14.09 19.59
C TYR A 43 10.23 -13.90 20.29
N PRO A 44 11.15 -14.88 20.18
CA PRO A 44 12.52 -14.73 20.64
C PRO A 44 13.22 -13.60 19.88
N SER A 45 14.24 -13.01 20.49
CA SER A 45 14.90 -11.79 19.99
C SER A 45 15.36 -11.88 18.53
N ALA A 46 15.89 -13.03 18.12
CA ALA A 46 16.32 -13.28 16.74
C ALA A 46 15.15 -13.24 15.74
N LEU A 47 14.04 -13.91 16.05
CA LEU A 47 12.85 -13.94 15.21
C LEU A 47 12.17 -12.58 15.16
N LYS A 48 12.07 -11.89 16.31
CA LYS A 48 11.56 -10.52 16.41
C LYS A 48 12.31 -9.57 15.48
N LYS A 49 13.64 -9.68 15.44
CA LYS A 49 14.49 -8.89 14.53
C LYS A 49 14.23 -9.26 13.07
N ALA A 50 14.14 -10.55 12.75
CA ALA A 50 13.90 -11.03 11.38
C ALA A 50 12.55 -10.53 10.84
N VAL A 51 11.47 -10.66 11.60
CA VAL A 51 10.13 -10.20 11.22
C VAL A 51 10.10 -8.68 11.05
N ARG A 52 10.66 -7.93 11.99
CA ARG A 52 10.75 -6.46 11.88
C ARG A 52 11.50 -6.01 10.63
N TYR A 53 12.61 -6.67 10.31
CA TYR A 53 13.46 -6.29 9.19
C TYR A 53 12.91 -6.78 7.85
N SER A 54 11.92 -7.69 7.84
CA SER A 54 11.21 -8.09 6.63
C SER A 54 10.04 -7.17 6.28
N MET A 55 9.54 -6.35 7.22
CA MET A 55 8.41 -5.43 6.98
C MET A 55 8.69 -4.35 5.95
N LEU A 56 9.95 -3.94 5.79
CA LEU A 56 10.39 -2.95 4.81
C LEU A 56 11.66 -3.43 4.13
N VAL A 57 11.71 -3.29 2.81
CA VAL A 57 12.87 -3.65 1.99
C VAL A 57 13.40 -2.42 1.29
N ASN A 58 14.70 -2.38 0.99
CA ASN A 58 15.31 -1.31 0.18
C ASN A 58 15.91 -1.90 -1.10
N PRO A 59 15.11 -2.09 -2.17
CA PRO A 59 15.60 -2.65 -3.43
C PRO A 59 16.63 -1.74 -4.13
N THR A 60 16.55 -0.43 -3.90
CA THR A 60 17.39 0.57 -4.58
C THR A 60 18.75 0.77 -3.92
N ARG A 61 18.90 0.34 -2.66
CA ARG A 61 20.06 0.60 -1.79
C ARG A 61 20.38 2.08 -1.56
N LYS A 62 19.49 2.99 -1.96
CA LYS A 62 19.66 4.43 -1.75
C LYS A 62 19.17 4.82 -0.36
N ARG A 63 19.73 5.91 0.18
CA ARG A 63 19.16 6.56 1.35
C ARG A 63 17.70 6.92 1.06
N ASP A 64 16.82 6.63 2.00
CA ASP A 64 15.38 6.87 1.92
C ASP A 64 14.66 6.08 0.81
N GLY A 65 15.23 4.94 0.41
CA GLY A 65 14.68 4.05 -0.62
C GLY A 65 13.85 2.86 -0.09
N PHE A 66 13.40 2.89 1.17
CA PHE A 66 12.64 1.77 1.75
C PHE A 66 11.19 1.73 1.25
N GLN A 67 10.70 0.54 0.97
CA GLN A 67 9.35 0.26 0.49
C GLN A 67 8.76 -0.97 1.19
N ALA A 68 7.42 -1.09 1.17
CA ALA A 68 6.77 -2.33 1.57
C ALA A 68 7.13 -3.46 0.59
N PRO A 69 7.40 -4.69 1.07
CA PRO A 69 7.64 -5.85 0.22
C PRO A 69 6.47 -6.11 -0.74
N ASP A 70 5.24 -5.90 -0.29
CA ASP A 70 4.04 -6.08 -1.09
C ASP A 70 4.08 -5.22 -2.36
N TRP A 71 4.49 -3.95 -2.26
CA TRP A 71 4.66 -3.08 -3.41
C TRP A 71 5.68 -3.63 -4.42
N CYS A 72 6.76 -4.25 -3.95
CA CYS A 72 7.73 -4.92 -4.83
C CYS A 72 7.11 -6.13 -5.54
N THR A 73 6.27 -6.89 -4.84
CA THR A 73 5.55 -8.05 -5.37
C THR A 73 4.47 -7.64 -6.38
N GLU A 74 3.71 -6.59 -6.10
CA GLU A 74 2.71 -6.02 -7.01
C GLU A 74 3.36 -5.49 -8.28
N LEU A 75 4.48 -4.77 -8.17
CA LEU A 75 5.28 -4.37 -9.33
C LEU A 75 5.78 -5.60 -10.10
N GLY A 76 6.15 -6.65 -9.36
CA GLY A 76 6.37 -8.01 -9.83
C GLY A 76 5.27 -8.47 -10.78
N ASN A 77 4.05 -8.53 -10.25
CA ASN A 77 2.84 -8.98 -10.93
C ASN A 77 2.47 -8.11 -12.12
N LEU A 78 2.55 -6.78 -12.00
CA LEU A 78 2.27 -5.84 -13.08
C LEU A 78 3.11 -6.15 -14.32
N TYR A 79 4.42 -6.26 -14.15
CA TYR A 79 5.29 -6.58 -15.27
C TYR A 79 4.98 -7.95 -15.88
N THR A 80 4.77 -8.96 -15.04
CA THR A 80 4.59 -10.34 -15.50
C THR A 80 3.24 -10.55 -16.19
N LYS A 81 2.16 -9.99 -15.63
CA LYS A 81 0.80 -10.19 -16.13
C LYS A 81 0.43 -9.16 -17.21
N ILE A 82 0.81 -7.91 -17.04
CA ILE A 82 0.29 -6.82 -17.88
C ILE A 82 1.29 -6.40 -18.96
N ILE A 83 2.56 -6.20 -18.60
CA ILE A 83 3.54 -5.64 -19.55
C ILE A 83 4.11 -6.71 -20.48
N TYR A 84 4.51 -7.85 -19.92
CA TYR A 84 5.23 -8.89 -20.66
C TYR A 84 4.40 -10.14 -20.92
N GLY A 85 3.24 -10.33 -20.30
CA GLY A 85 2.45 -11.56 -20.40
C GLY A 85 1.73 -11.81 -21.74
N GLY A 86 2.07 -11.09 -22.80
CA GLY A 86 1.37 -11.14 -24.09
C GLY A 86 0.01 -10.44 -24.08
N GLY A 87 -0.58 -10.25 -25.26
CA GLY A 87 -1.90 -9.63 -25.44
C GLY A 87 -2.87 -10.52 -26.21
N GLY A 88 -4.17 -10.38 -25.95
CA GLY A 88 -5.23 -11.12 -26.63
C GLY A 88 -5.12 -12.64 -26.42
N SER A 89 -5.26 -13.42 -27.50
CA SER A 89 -5.18 -14.89 -27.48
C SER A 89 -3.83 -15.44 -27.02
N ASN A 90 -2.80 -14.60 -27.00
CA ASN A 90 -1.47 -14.97 -26.56
C ASN A 90 -1.27 -14.80 -25.05
N HIS A 91 -2.24 -14.28 -24.31
CA HIS A 91 -2.19 -14.15 -22.86
C HIS A 91 -2.54 -15.49 -22.20
N THR A 92 -1.57 -16.41 -22.17
CA THR A 92 -1.74 -17.75 -21.59
C THR A 92 -0.84 -17.93 -20.36
N VAL A 93 -1.29 -18.75 -19.40
CA VAL A 93 -0.54 -19.03 -18.16
C VAL A 93 0.83 -19.63 -18.47
N GLU A 94 0.90 -20.57 -19.42
CA GLU A 94 2.15 -21.19 -19.85
C GLU A 94 3.17 -20.15 -20.36
N ARG A 95 2.69 -19.19 -21.15
CA ARG A 95 3.52 -18.11 -21.68
C ARG A 95 3.99 -17.20 -20.56
N ILE A 96 3.09 -16.78 -19.67
CA ILE A 96 3.42 -15.92 -18.52
C ILE A 96 4.49 -16.58 -17.65
N ILE A 97 4.36 -17.87 -17.34
CA ILE A 97 5.35 -18.64 -16.57
C ILE A 97 6.69 -18.62 -17.31
N LYS A 98 6.70 -18.94 -18.61
CA LYS A 98 7.92 -18.96 -19.42
C LYS A 98 8.61 -17.60 -19.51
N GLU A 99 7.85 -16.53 -19.72
CA GLU A 99 8.38 -15.16 -19.87
C GLU A 99 8.77 -14.53 -18.52
N SER A 100 8.17 -14.96 -17.40
CA SER A 100 8.47 -14.42 -16.07
C SER A 100 9.95 -14.57 -15.68
N MET A 101 10.61 -15.67 -16.07
CA MET A 101 12.03 -15.91 -15.83
C MET A 101 12.95 -14.93 -16.59
N LEU A 102 12.48 -14.42 -17.73
CA LEU A 102 13.24 -13.54 -18.63
C LEU A 102 12.93 -12.05 -18.42
N LYS A 103 12.00 -11.73 -17.52
CA LYS A 103 11.50 -10.37 -17.30
C LYS A 103 12.60 -9.34 -17.03
N GLN A 104 13.61 -9.70 -16.24
CA GLN A 104 14.73 -8.80 -15.96
C GLN A 104 15.54 -8.50 -17.23
N ILE A 105 15.83 -9.54 -18.02
CA ILE A 105 16.53 -9.41 -19.31
C ILE A 105 15.72 -8.54 -20.28
N PHE A 106 14.42 -8.77 -20.41
CA PHE A 106 13.56 -7.94 -21.27
C PHE A 106 13.57 -6.48 -20.86
N ARG A 107 13.52 -6.21 -19.55
CA ARG A 107 13.60 -4.85 -19.01
C ARG A 107 14.94 -4.20 -19.34
N ASP A 108 16.04 -4.91 -19.15
CA ASP A 108 17.39 -4.39 -19.38
C ASP A 108 17.66 -4.11 -20.87
N ILE A 109 17.15 -4.98 -21.76
CA ILE A 109 17.17 -4.75 -23.21
C ILE A 109 16.38 -3.48 -23.56
N HIS A 110 15.14 -3.35 -23.06
CA HIS A 110 14.33 -2.15 -23.33
C HIS A 110 14.98 -0.87 -22.82
N LEU A 111 15.59 -0.90 -21.62
CA LEU A 111 16.31 0.24 -21.06
C LEU A 111 17.55 0.58 -21.90
N THR A 112 18.27 -0.43 -22.39
CA THR A 112 19.44 -0.25 -23.25
C THR A 112 19.04 0.35 -24.60
N PHE A 113 17.99 -0.16 -25.24
CA PHE A 113 17.44 0.41 -26.47
C PHE A 113 17.00 1.86 -26.28
N LYS A 114 16.27 2.17 -25.20
CA LYS A 114 15.85 3.54 -24.90
C LYS A 114 17.03 4.50 -24.73
N LYS A 115 18.10 4.05 -24.05
CA LYS A 115 19.34 4.84 -23.89
C LYS A 115 20.04 5.06 -25.22
N ASN A 116 20.21 4.00 -26.01
CA ASN A 116 20.96 4.05 -27.28
C ASN A 116 20.23 4.87 -28.35
N LEU A 117 18.90 4.88 -28.34
CA LEU A 117 18.10 5.67 -29.28
C LEU A 117 17.86 7.11 -28.81
N VAL A 118 18.51 7.56 -27.73
CA VAL A 118 18.32 8.89 -27.11
C VAL A 118 16.83 9.18 -26.83
N LEU A 119 16.03 8.13 -26.68
CA LEU A 119 14.66 8.20 -26.14
C LEU A 119 14.68 8.45 -24.62
N THR A 120 15.86 8.72 -24.05
CA THR A 120 16.09 9.18 -22.67
C THR A 120 15.56 10.57 -22.41
N HIS A 121 15.11 11.31 -23.44
CA HIS A 121 14.21 12.43 -23.24
C HIS A 121 12.88 11.88 -22.71
N LEU A 122 12.85 11.66 -21.39
CA LEU A 122 11.64 11.69 -20.60
C LEU A 122 10.97 13.01 -20.96
N THR A 123 10.07 12.95 -21.93
CA THR A 123 9.21 14.07 -22.26
C THR A 123 8.64 14.63 -20.95
N THR A 124 8.53 15.95 -20.84
CA THR A 124 7.92 16.60 -19.67
C THR A 124 6.50 16.08 -19.37
N ARG A 125 5.88 15.37 -20.33
CA ARG A 125 4.67 14.55 -20.16
C ARG A 125 4.68 13.58 -18.97
N HIS A 126 5.85 13.10 -18.53
CA HIS A 126 5.99 12.25 -17.34
C HIS A 126 6.80 12.88 -16.21
N CYS A 127 7.07 14.20 -16.28
CA CYS A 127 7.51 14.95 -15.11
C CYS A 127 6.36 15.02 -14.10
N GLN A 128 6.67 15.28 -12.83
CA GLN A 128 5.64 15.66 -11.85
C GLN A 128 4.85 16.83 -12.47
N PRO A 129 3.51 16.73 -12.57
CA PRO A 129 2.72 17.81 -13.12
C PRO A 129 2.99 19.08 -12.33
N ASP A 130 3.11 20.22 -13.01
CA ASP A 130 3.14 21.51 -12.32
C ASP A 130 1.76 21.75 -11.71
N MET A 131 1.65 21.47 -10.41
CA MET A 131 0.41 21.54 -9.67
C MET A 131 0.11 22.96 -9.17
N THR A 132 0.94 23.95 -9.48
CA THR A 132 0.78 25.33 -8.99
C THR A 132 -0.62 25.89 -9.31
N SER A 133 -1.06 25.76 -10.56
CA SER A 133 -2.39 26.23 -10.99
C SER A 133 -3.54 25.48 -10.29
N THR A 134 -3.40 24.17 -10.12
CA THR A 134 -4.36 23.34 -9.39
C THR A 134 -4.44 23.75 -7.93
N TYR A 135 -3.29 23.99 -7.28
CA TYR A 135 -3.25 24.45 -5.89
C TYR A 135 -3.85 25.84 -5.75
N GLU A 136 -3.57 26.78 -6.66
CA GLU A 136 -4.18 28.10 -6.66
C GLU A 136 -5.71 28.02 -6.79
N ALA A 137 -6.22 27.18 -7.70
CA ALA A 137 -7.65 26.96 -7.87
C ALA A 137 -8.29 26.35 -6.61
N ILE A 138 -7.66 25.32 -6.01
CA ILE A 138 -8.12 24.70 -4.76
C ILE A 138 -8.08 25.70 -3.62
N LEU A 139 -7.01 26.48 -3.46
CA LEU A 139 -6.89 27.49 -2.42
C LEU A 139 -7.93 28.59 -2.58
N LYS A 140 -8.21 29.02 -3.82
CA LYS A 140 -9.29 29.98 -4.10
C LYS A 140 -10.66 29.39 -3.70
N HIS A 141 -10.92 28.14 -4.05
CA HIS A 141 -12.15 27.44 -3.66
C HIS A 141 -12.27 27.26 -2.15
N LEU A 142 -11.20 26.83 -1.48
CA LEU A 142 -11.15 26.65 -0.02
C LEU A 142 -11.31 27.97 0.74
N LYS A 143 -10.76 29.08 0.22
CA LYS A 143 -10.98 30.43 0.81
C LYS A 143 -12.41 30.91 0.64
N ALA A 144 -13.04 30.62 -0.51
CA ALA A 144 -14.42 31.01 -0.78
C ALA A 144 -15.42 30.18 0.05
N THR A 145 -15.21 28.87 0.12
CA THR A 145 -16.11 27.93 0.81
C THR A 145 -15.81 27.77 2.29
N LYS A 146 -14.60 28.15 2.74
CA LYS A 146 -14.10 27.96 4.12
C LYS A 146 -14.25 26.53 4.63
N ALA A 147 -14.25 25.53 3.74
CA ALA A 147 -14.51 24.13 4.08
C ALA A 147 -13.49 23.50 5.05
N HIS A 148 -12.38 24.17 5.31
CA HIS A 148 -11.33 23.75 6.24
C HIS A 148 -11.41 24.43 7.61
N GLU A 149 -12.23 25.48 7.75
CA GLU A 149 -12.46 26.17 9.02
C GLU A 149 -13.67 25.54 9.71
N PHE A 150 -13.51 25.22 11.00
CA PHE A 150 -14.66 24.81 11.81
C PHE A 150 -15.52 26.05 12.11
N VAL A 151 -16.66 26.16 11.44
CA VAL A 151 -17.65 27.22 11.69
C VAL A 151 -18.80 26.62 12.51
N PRO A 152 -18.97 27.03 13.78
CA PRO A 152 -20.07 26.52 14.60
C PRO A 152 -21.41 26.90 13.98
N GLY A 153 -22.30 25.91 13.79
CA GLY A 153 -23.63 26.09 13.21
C GLY A 153 -23.75 25.76 11.72
N HIS A 154 -22.66 25.45 11.01
CA HIS A 154 -22.74 24.88 9.67
C HIS A 154 -23.22 23.42 9.75
N LEU A 155 -24.31 23.11 9.04
CA LEU A 155 -24.77 21.73 8.86
C LEU A 155 -24.06 21.14 7.64
N SER A 156 -23.53 19.93 7.77
CA SER A 156 -23.04 19.13 6.65
C SER A 156 -24.08 18.09 6.27
N ASP A 157 -24.34 17.92 4.97
CA ASP A 157 -25.23 16.85 4.48
C ASP A 157 -24.73 15.45 4.85
N TYR A 158 -23.43 15.31 5.09
CA TYR A 158 -22.79 14.06 5.46
C TYR A 158 -21.87 14.25 6.67
N LEU A 159 -22.15 13.51 7.74
CA LEU A 159 -21.27 13.38 8.89
C LEU A 159 -20.26 12.27 8.60
N VAL A 160 -18.98 12.60 8.52
CA VAL A 160 -17.93 11.56 8.49
C VAL A 160 -17.80 11.01 9.91
N PRO A 161 -18.12 9.72 10.15
CA PRO A 161 -18.02 9.15 11.47
C PRO A 161 -16.54 9.05 11.89
N ASP A 162 -16.26 9.29 13.17
CA ASP A 162 -14.95 9.02 13.74
C ASP A 162 -14.76 7.50 13.89
N LEU A 163 -14.28 6.89 12.80
CA LEU A 163 -14.03 5.45 12.74
C LEU A 163 -12.97 4.99 13.74
N PHE A 164 -12.06 5.87 14.17
CA PHE A 164 -11.10 5.51 15.20
C PHE A 164 -11.82 5.33 16.55
N ALA A 165 -12.61 6.31 16.96
CA ALA A 165 -13.36 6.24 18.22
C ALA A 165 -14.39 5.10 18.21
N CYS A 166 -15.11 4.90 17.10
CA CYS A 166 -16.04 3.78 16.96
C CYS A 166 -15.33 2.43 17.07
N GLY A 167 -14.18 2.27 16.42
CA GLY A 167 -13.39 1.04 16.45
C GLY A 167 -12.77 0.77 17.82
N GLN A 168 -12.34 1.83 18.51
CA GLN A 168 -11.86 1.76 19.88
C GLN A 168 -12.97 1.27 20.82
N ALA A 169 -14.14 1.92 20.81
CA ALA A 169 -15.27 1.49 21.64
C ALA A 169 -15.66 0.03 21.37
N ALA A 170 -15.79 -0.35 20.09
CA ALA A 170 -16.13 -1.71 19.69
C ALA A 170 -15.11 -2.77 20.17
N MET A 171 -13.83 -2.42 20.26
CA MET A 171 -12.79 -3.34 20.74
C MET A 171 -12.82 -3.52 22.26
N TRP A 172 -13.21 -2.49 23.00
CA TRP A 172 -13.32 -2.52 24.47
C TRP A 172 -14.65 -3.15 24.95
N ASP A 173 -15.73 -3.01 24.19
CA ASP A 173 -17.08 -3.46 24.59
C ASP A 173 -17.35 -4.96 24.32
N GLY A 174 -16.52 -5.66 23.55
CA GLY A 174 -16.60 -7.12 23.44
C GLY A 174 -16.05 -7.72 22.16
N PHE A 175 -14.98 -8.51 22.29
CA PHE A 175 -14.48 -9.43 21.27
C PHE A 175 -15.36 -10.70 21.29
N GLU A 176 -16.58 -10.63 20.77
CA GLU A 176 -17.33 -11.85 20.43
C GLU A 176 -16.70 -12.47 19.18
N ASP A 177 -16.06 -13.63 19.35
CA ASP A 177 -15.44 -14.41 18.29
C ASP A 177 -16.43 -14.65 17.15
N CYS A 178 -16.28 -13.88 16.06
CA CYS A 178 -16.90 -14.20 14.79
C CYS A 178 -16.08 -15.33 14.17
N ASN A 179 -16.61 -16.55 14.27
CA ASN A 179 -16.07 -17.79 13.73
C ASN A 179 -15.45 -17.63 12.34
N GLU A 180 -14.32 -18.33 12.18
CA GLU A 180 -13.65 -18.63 10.92
C GLU A 180 -14.58 -19.42 10.01
N ASP A 181 -14.73 -18.97 8.75
CA ASP A 181 -14.53 -19.76 7.53
C ASP A 181 -15.20 -19.08 6.31
N GLU A 182 -14.67 -19.42 5.13
CA GLU A 182 -15.07 -18.97 3.78
C GLU A 182 -14.44 -17.66 3.29
N ASP A 183 -13.34 -17.79 2.54
CA ASP A 183 -13.02 -16.94 1.36
C ASP A 183 -11.66 -17.31 0.70
N GLU A 184 -11.08 -18.48 0.96
CA GLU A 184 -9.81 -18.91 0.34
C GLU A 184 -9.98 -19.75 -0.95
N GLN A 185 -11.15 -19.75 -1.58
CA GLN A 185 -11.37 -20.48 -2.84
C GLN A 185 -11.32 -19.65 -4.12
N HIS A 186 -11.27 -18.31 -4.07
CA HIS A 186 -11.47 -17.52 -5.29
C HIS A 186 -10.22 -17.23 -6.15
N TRP A 187 -9.00 -17.58 -5.71
CA TRP A 187 -7.78 -17.28 -6.50
C TRP A 187 -7.17 -18.48 -7.25
N ARG A 188 -7.69 -19.70 -7.16
CA ARG A 188 -7.19 -20.79 -8.02
C ARG A 188 -7.85 -20.77 -9.40
N MET A 189 -7.44 -19.84 -10.27
CA MET A 189 -7.52 -19.94 -11.74
C MET A 189 -6.33 -19.24 -12.40
#